data_AF-A0A536LIR3-F1
#
_entry.id   AF-A0A536LIR3-F1
#
_cell.length_a   1.000
_cell.length_b   1.000
_cell.length_c   1.000
_cell.angle_alpha   90.00
_cell.angle_beta   90.00
_cell.angle_gamma   90.00
#
_symmetry.space_group_name_H-M   'P 1'
#
loop_
_entity.id
_entity.type
_entity.pdbx_description
1 polymer ?
#
loop_
_entity_poly.entity_id
_entity_poly.type
_entity_poly.pdbx_seq_one_letter_code
_entity_poly.pdbx_strand_id
1 'polypeptide(L)'
;TWRASVEATGAEVLTFAKHGDHVDLEELLRELARRDVVTALIEGGGVLLGGFFDRGLVDKVYAVIAPIIVGAADAPGAVAGRGASRMADALRMRDITVERLGEDILVTGYPQYAGPPD
;
A
#
# COMPACT_ATOMS: atom_id res chain seq x y z
N THR A 1 13.21 -3.74 26.66
CA THR A 1 12.02 -3.14 25.99
C THR A 1 11.77 -3.93 24.72
N TRP A 2 10.59 -3.83 24.10
CA TRP A 2 10.34 -4.52 22.82
C TRP A 2 11.37 -4.13 21.75
N ARG A 3 11.81 -2.86 21.72
CA ARG A 3 12.84 -2.38 20.79
C ARG A 3 14.17 -3.11 20.95
N ALA A 4 14.69 -3.17 22.17
CA ALA A 4 15.94 -3.88 22.44
C ALA A 4 15.85 -5.37 22.08
N SER A 5 14.67 -5.99 22.24
CA SER A 5 14.45 -7.37 21.82
C SER A 5 14.46 -7.55 20.31
N VAL A 6 13.95 -6.58 19.54
CA VAL A 6 14.03 -6.58 18.07
C VAL A 6 15.47 -6.35 17.62
N GLU A 7 16.15 -5.35 18.18
CA GLU A 7 17.55 -5.02 17.85
C GLU A 7 18.51 -6.17 18.16
N ALA A 8 18.25 -6.94 19.23
CA ALA A 8 19.05 -8.12 19.57
C ALA A 8 19.01 -9.24 18.51
N THR A 9 18.03 -9.20 17.59
CA THR A 9 17.98 -10.14 16.45
C THR A 9 18.86 -9.71 15.26
N GLY A 10 19.50 -8.54 15.34
CA GLY A 10 20.22 -7.92 14.24
C GLY A 10 19.35 -7.04 13.34
N ALA A 11 18.06 -6.92 13.65
CA ALA A 11 17.17 -5.98 12.98
C ALA A 11 17.47 -4.52 13.38
N GLU A 12 17.34 -3.61 12.42
CA GLU A 12 17.41 -2.18 12.68
C GLU A 12 16.01 -1.61 12.97
N VAL A 13 15.89 -0.74 13.97
CA VAL A 13 14.62 -0.08 14.32
C VAL A 13 14.70 1.40 13.95
N LEU A 14 13.91 1.79 12.94
CA LEU A 14 13.74 3.19 12.58
C LEU A 14 12.62 3.83 13.39
N THR A 15 12.84 5.07 13.83
CA THR A 15 11.85 5.85 14.58
C THR A 15 11.56 7.12 13.82
N PHE A 16 10.27 7.39 13.59
CA PHE A 16 9.77 8.54 12.86
C PHE A 16 8.88 9.39 13.75
N ALA A 17 8.68 10.65 13.36
CA ALA A 17 7.64 11.45 13.98
C ALA A 17 6.27 10.83 13.72
N LYS A 18 5.35 11.03 14.66
CA LYS A 18 3.96 10.63 14.47
C LYS A 18 3.27 11.55 13.49
N HIS A 19 2.55 10.98 12.54
CA HIS A 19 1.55 11.67 11.71
C HIS A 19 0.16 11.17 12.12
N GLY A 20 -0.45 11.86 13.09
CA GLY A 20 -1.63 11.35 13.80
C GLY A 20 -1.27 10.11 14.64
N ASP A 21 -2.01 9.01 14.45
CA ASP A 21 -1.76 7.72 15.11
C ASP A 21 -0.81 6.80 14.32
N HIS A 22 -0.26 7.28 13.21
CA HIS A 22 0.54 6.49 12.28
C HIS A 22 1.95 7.05 12.08
N VAL A 23 2.81 6.26 11.45
CA VAL A 23 4.11 6.70 10.93
C VAL A 23 3.90 7.65 9.76
N ASP A 24 4.72 8.68 9.64
CA ASP A 24 4.77 9.51 8.44
C ASP A 24 5.36 8.69 7.27
N LEU A 25 4.48 8.28 6.34
CA LEU A 25 4.86 7.44 5.21
C LEU A 25 5.80 8.15 4.24
N GLU A 26 5.70 9.47 4.10
CA GLU A 26 6.62 10.22 3.25
C GLU A 26 8.01 10.32 3.87
N GLU A 27 8.09 10.54 5.18
CA GLU A 27 9.36 10.50 5.91
C GLU A 27 10.01 9.12 5.83
N LEU A 28 9.22 8.05 5.98
CA LEU A 28 9.68 6.67 5.79
C LEU A 28 10.25 6.46 4.38
N LEU A 29 9.54 6.85 3.33
CA LEU A 29 10.02 6.70 1.95
C LEU A 29 11.28 7.52 1.68
N ARG A 30 11.39 8.75 2.22
CA ARG A 30 12.61 9.56 2.14
C ARG A 30 13.78 8.88 2.83
N GLU A 31 13.55 8.24 3.97
CA GLU A 31 14.59 7.50 4.69
C GLU A 31 15.04 6.25 3.95
N LEU A 32 14.10 5.51 3.35
CA LEU A 32 14.43 4.39 2.45
C LEU A 32 15.26 4.86 1.25
N ALA A 33 14.91 5.99 0.64
CA ALA A 33 15.69 6.56 -0.46
C ALA A 33 17.12 6.96 -0.04
N ARG A 34 17.32 7.52 1.16
CA ARG A 34 18.66 7.83 1.70
C ARG A 34 19.52 6.59 1.93
N ARG A 35 18.89 5.42 2.00
CA ARG A 35 19.52 4.11 2.18
C ARG A 35 19.65 3.34 0.86
N ASP A 36 19.52 4.05 -0.26
CA ASP A 36 19.56 3.49 -1.62
C ASP A 36 18.48 2.43 -1.90
N VAL A 37 17.41 2.39 -1.10
CA VAL A 37 16.23 1.56 -1.36
C VAL A 37 15.32 2.31 -2.34
N VAL A 38 15.49 2.01 -3.62
CA VAL A 38 14.76 2.66 -4.74
C VAL A 38 13.45 1.96 -5.10
N THR A 39 13.23 0.74 -4.61
CA THR A 39 12.00 -0.03 -4.83
C THR A 39 11.62 -0.75 -3.55
N ALA A 40 10.35 -0.63 -3.15
CA ALA A 40 9.79 -1.36 -2.02
C ALA A 40 8.49 -2.05 -2.44
N LEU A 41 8.33 -3.31 -2.06
CA LEU A 41 7.06 -4.01 -2.13
C LEU A 41 6.32 -3.77 -0.82
N ILE A 42 5.12 -3.20 -0.91
CA ILE A 42 4.30 -2.90 0.26
C ILE A 42 3.24 -3.98 0.39
N GLU A 43 3.35 -4.77 1.44
CA GLU A 43 2.37 -5.79 1.82
C GLU A 43 1.78 -5.47 3.18
N GLY A 44 0.52 -5.81 3.39
CA GLY A 44 -0.17 -5.61 4.66
C GLY A 44 -1.67 -5.51 4.51
N GLY A 45 -2.33 -5.13 5.61
CA GLY A 45 -3.78 -4.95 5.62
C GLY A 45 -4.24 -3.66 4.94
N GLY A 46 -5.55 -3.56 4.71
CA GLY A 46 -6.16 -2.44 3.98
C GLY A 46 -5.87 -1.05 4.58
N VAL A 47 -5.60 -0.93 5.89
CA VAL A 47 -5.23 0.35 6.53
C VAL A 47 -3.87 0.85 6.03
N LEU A 48 -2.86 -0.03 5.96
CA LEU A 48 -1.54 0.35 5.46
C LEU A 48 -1.63 0.73 3.98
N LEU A 49 -2.23 -0.15 3.16
CA LEU A 49 -2.38 0.08 1.72
C LEU A 49 -3.19 1.35 1.43
N GLY A 50 -4.29 1.55 2.15
CA GLY A 50 -5.11 2.76 2.09
C GLY A 50 -4.32 4.03 2.42
N GLY A 51 -3.45 3.98 3.43
CA GLY A 51 -2.57 5.09 3.80
C GLY A 51 -1.63 5.54 2.67
N PHE A 52 -1.13 4.61 1.86
CA PHE A 52 -0.32 4.91 0.67
C PHE A 52 -1.18 5.45 -0.48
N PHE A 53 -2.35 4.85 -0.75
CA PHE A 53 -3.26 5.32 -1.79
C PHE A 53 -3.78 6.74 -1.53
N ASP A 54 -4.21 7.02 -0.29
CA ASP A 54 -4.73 8.34 0.13
C ASP A 54 -3.71 9.47 -0.03
N ARG A 55 -2.41 9.13 -0.09
CA ARG A 55 -1.28 10.07 -0.25
C ARG A 55 -0.68 10.09 -1.65
N GLY A 56 -1.19 9.26 -2.57
CA GLY A 56 -0.64 9.20 -3.92
C GLY A 56 0.76 8.56 -3.99
N LEU A 57 1.10 7.65 -3.07
CA LEU A 57 2.45 7.09 -2.92
C LEU A 57 2.63 5.70 -3.54
N VAL A 58 1.66 5.23 -4.35
CA VAL A 58 1.72 3.91 -5.00
C VAL A 58 2.07 4.08 -6.46
N ASP A 59 3.17 3.51 -6.92
CA ASP A 59 3.52 3.56 -8.35
C ASP A 59 2.89 2.42 -9.14
N LYS A 60 2.78 1.22 -8.57
CA LYS A 60 2.29 0.02 -9.25
C LYS A 60 1.52 -0.88 -8.29
N VAL A 61 0.45 -1.49 -8.79
CA VAL A 61 -0.39 -2.44 -8.05
C VAL A 61 -0.19 -3.85 -8.58
N TYR A 62 -0.14 -4.80 -7.64
CA TYR A 62 -0.23 -6.25 -7.87
C TYR A 62 -1.39 -6.76 -7.03
N ALA A 63 -2.52 -7.06 -7.66
CA ALA A 63 -3.73 -7.56 -6.99
C ALA A 63 -3.92 -9.04 -7.33
N VAL A 64 -3.70 -9.90 -6.34
CA VAL A 64 -3.92 -11.35 -6.45
C VAL A 64 -5.33 -11.68 -5.96
N ILE A 65 -6.09 -12.39 -6.78
CA ILE A 65 -7.47 -12.79 -6.51
C ILE A 65 -7.56 -14.31 -6.56
N ALA A 66 -7.84 -14.92 -5.40
CA ALA A 66 -8.06 -16.35 -5.29
C ALA A 66 -9.52 -16.73 -5.62
N PRO A 67 -9.79 -17.95 -6.11
CA PRO A 67 -11.14 -18.45 -6.38
C PRO A 67 -11.87 -18.87 -5.07
N ILE A 68 -11.83 -18.02 -4.04
CA ILE A 68 -12.37 -18.29 -2.70
C ILE A 68 -13.33 -17.17 -2.29
N ILE A 69 -14.48 -17.55 -1.71
CA ILE A 69 -15.48 -16.61 -1.19
C ILE A 69 -15.48 -16.68 0.33
N VAL A 70 -15.04 -15.60 0.98
CA VAL A 70 -15.01 -15.48 2.46
C VAL A 70 -16.35 -14.98 3.01
N GLY A 71 -16.95 -13.96 2.38
CA GLY A 71 -18.16 -13.30 2.88
C GLY A 71 -17.90 -12.41 4.11
N ALA A 72 -18.96 -12.11 4.87
CA ALA A 72 -19.03 -11.19 6.02
C ALA A 72 -19.13 -9.68 5.68
N ALA A 73 -20.00 -8.98 6.42
CA ALA A 73 -20.27 -7.55 6.21
C ALA A 73 -19.14 -6.65 6.72
N ASP A 74 -18.40 -7.13 7.71
CA ASP A 74 -17.26 -6.48 8.37
C ASP A 74 -15.91 -7.09 7.95
N ALA A 75 -15.89 -7.92 6.90
CA ALA A 75 -14.66 -8.46 6.36
C ALA A 75 -13.71 -7.30 5.96
N PRO A 76 -12.41 -7.42 6.28
CA PRO A 76 -11.45 -6.38 5.93
C PRO A 76 -11.35 -6.24 4.41
N GLY A 77 -11.55 -5.01 3.92
CA GLY A 77 -11.33 -4.68 2.53
C GLY A 77 -9.84 -4.72 2.16
N ALA A 78 -9.55 -5.00 0.88
CA ALA A 78 -8.18 -5.00 0.35
C ALA A 78 -7.49 -3.63 0.50
N VAL A 79 -8.26 -2.54 0.36
CA VAL A 79 -7.81 -1.17 0.55
C VAL A 79 -8.84 -0.43 1.41
N ALA A 80 -8.38 0.16 2.52
CA ALA A 80 -9.18 1.03 3.38
C ALA A 80 -8.80 2.50 3.12
N GLY A 81 -9.07 3.40 4.07
CA GLY A 81 -8.72 4.82 3.96
C GLY A 81 -9.93 5.70 3.70
N ARG A 82 -9.71 6.88 3.10
CA ARG A 82 -10.76 7.88 2.87
C ARG A 82 -11.85 7.38 1.91
N GLY A 83 -11.45 6.59 0.92
CA GLY A 83 -12.36 6.11 -0.13
C GLY A 83 -12.88 7.21 -1.05
N ALA A 84 -13.52 6.83 -2.14
CA ALA A 84 -14.15 7.76 -3.07
C ALA A 84 -15.66 7.86 -2.78
N SER A 85 -16.18 9.08 -2.58
CA SER A 85 -17.61 9.30 -2.35
C SER A 85 -18.46 9.12 -3.62
N ARG A 86 -17.86 9.31 -4.80
CA ARG A 86 -18.50 9.10 -6.10
C ARG A 86 -17.57 8.28 -7.00
N MET A 87 -18.14 7.49 -7.91
CA MET A 87 -17.36 6.69 -8.86
C MET A 87 -16.55 7.51 -9.87
N ALA A 88 -16.93 8.77 -10.08
CA ALA A 88 -16.14 9.72 -10.87
C ALA A 88 -14.84 10.15 -10.16
N ASP A 89 -14.82 10.10 -8.83
CA ASP A 89 -13.66 10.49 -8.00
C ASP A 89 -12.77 9.28 -7.66
N ALA A 90 -13.18 8.07 -8.06
CA ALA A 90 -12.44 6.85 -7.78
C ALA A 90 -11.15 6.78 -8.60
N LEU A 91 -10.06 6.39 -7.94
CA LEU A 91 -8.76 6.21 -8.58
C LEU A 91 -8.85 5.18 -9.70
N ARG A 92 -8.51 5.60 -10.92
CA ARG A 92 -8.47 4.72 -12.09
C ARG A 92 -7.10 4.06 -12.19
N MET A 93 -7.10 2.86 -12.76
CA MET A 93 -5.88 2.13 -13.07
C MET A 93 -5.67 2.12 -14.58
N ARG A 94 -4.42 2.13 -15.02
CA ARG A 94 -4.02 2.05 -16.43
C ARG A 94 -3.00 0.95 -16.67
N ASP A 95 -2.78 0.67 -17.96
CA ASP A 95 -1.80 -0.31 -18.43
C ASP A 95 -2.01 -1.67 -17.75
N ILE A 96 -3.28 -2.09 -17.70
CA ILE A 96 -3.71 -3.28 -16.97
C ILE A 96 -3.23 -4.55 -17.67
N THR A 97 -2.60 -5.44 -16.90
CA THR A 97 -2.37 -6.83 -17.30
C THR A 97 -3.15 -7.78 -16.41
N VAL A 98 -3.60 -8.90 -16.98
CA VAL A 98 -4.27 -9.97 -16.25
C VAL A 98 -3.62 -11.28 -16.64
N GLU A 99 -3.12 -12.02 -15.66
CA GLU A 99 -2.47 -13.31 -15.84
C GLU A 99 -2.97 -14.34 -14.83
N ARG A 100 -2.85 -15.63 -15.16
CA ARG A 100 -3.14 -16.70 -14.20
C ARG A 100 -1.89 -16.95 -13.36
N LEU A 101 -2.08 -17.04 -12.04
CA LEU A 101 -1.06 -17.44 -11.08
C LEU A 101 -1.50 -18.76 -10.42
N GLY A 102 -1.25 -19.88 -11.09
CA GLY A 102 -1.81 -21.16 -10.69
C GLY A 102 -3.34 -21.18 -10.84
N GLU A 103 -4.06 -21.31 -9.73
CA GLU A 103 -5.53 -21.22 -9.67
C GLU A 103 -6.04 -19.78 -9.48
N ASP A 104 -5.16 -18.87 -9.09
CA ASP A 104 -5.46 -17.46 -8.82
C ASP A 104 -5.33 -16.61 -10.10
N ILE A 105 -5.78 -15.36 -10.01
CA ILE A 105 -5.61 -14.33 -11.02
C ILE A 105 -4.73 -13.22 -10.44
N LEU A 106 -3.71 -12.81 -11.18
CA LEU A 106 -2.96 -11.60 -10.89
C LEU A 106 -3.39 -10.49 -11.85
N VAL A 107 -3.86 -9.39 -11.30
CA VAL A 107 -4.11 -8.13 -12.01
C VAL A 107 -3.00 -7.15 -11.65
N THR A 108 -2.28 -6.64 -12.63
CA THR A 108 -1.30 -5.56 -12.42
C THR A 108 -1.67 -4.30 -13.17
N GLY A 109 -1.20 -3.15 -12.70
CA GLY A 109 -1.41 -1.88 -13.37
C GLY A 109 -0.85 -0.70 -12.58
N TYR A 110 -1.02 0.49 -13.12
CA TYR A 110 -0.51 1.74 -12.55
C TYR A 110 -1.68 2.66 -12.18
N PRO A 111 -1.71 3.26 -10.98
CA PRO A 111 -2.73 4.23 -10.64
C PRO A 111 -2.60 5.51 -11.46
N GLN A 112 -3.74 6.11 -11.78
CA GLN A 112 -3.85 7.40 -12.44
C GLN A 112 -4.22 8.47 -11.43
N TYR A 113 -3.22 9.00 -10.73
CA TYR A 113 -3.43 10.19 -9.92
C TYR A 113 -3.74 11.38 -10.82
N ALA A 114 -4.59 12.29 -10.35
CA ALA A 114 -4.71 13.59 -10.99
C ALA A 114 -3.31 14.23 -10.98
N GLY A 115 -2.79 14.57 -12.16
CA GLY A 115 -1.58 15.39 -12.25
C GLY A 115 -1.81 16.72 -11.53
N PRO A 116 -0.74 17.47 -11.20
CA PRO A 116 -0.94 18.89 -10.91
C PRO A 116 -1.74 19.51 -12.05
N PRO A 117 -2.71 20.41 -11.78
CA PRO A 117 -3.28 21.22 -12.85
C PRO A 117 -2.11 21.92 -13.57
N ASP A 118 -2.11 21.84 -14.90
CA ASP A 118 -1.16 22.56 -15.75
C ASP A 118 -1.03 24.05 -15.36
#